data_AF-A0A7S0ZXM8-F1
#
_entry.id   AF-A0A7S0ZXM8-F1
#
_cell.length_a   1.000
_cell.length_b   1.000
_cell.length_c   1.000
_cell.angle_alpha   90.00
_cell.angle_beta   90.00
_cell.angle_gamma   90.00
#
_symmetry.space_group_name_H-M   'P 1'
#
loop_
_entity.id
_entity.type
_entity.pdbx_description
1 polymer ?
#
loop_
_entity_poly.entity_id
_entity_poly.type
_entity_poly.pdbx_seq_one_letter_code
_entity_poly.pdbx_strand_id
1 'polypeptide(L)'
;MLPVFPHEQALQDALAQRIAARPWPCPGDVVAITTDWDGPSIYGSEQYLFLGAGDRVTVERASEGLFFGTVHGDERSGWFGGPGCAASVDITLNIPLGDSPEPPEIGAPQQYGGITLAEEVDSYLVRHSIDHETSQALRALSADIQADIIKSDLSNCRNASAVLLSRINRSRAGTPTTVVTRRVQHVERSRSPPHARHVPGATNAEEFIARLGLDEKVAAELRCLPEDVQRQVIETDLTNARNPSAVVSSRIATVKSWEAQRFGVEEYIERHGVDEDAANTLRACPGEIQQQVVASDLSNARNPSAVLLARIRNLESQVAPRYPEVQVGAPGAHFQVHAPRPPAPLITTVPAAPATPRPMGTAQAVEEYIRRHGLDEKVAADLRALHPSAQEQVIVSGPSNARNPSAVVNARIQSARAPSFAVDAVAAKQLRELPPDVQFKVTQHDLTNVRNPSAVITSRVRSMQ
;
A
#
# COMPACT_ATOMS: atom_id res chain seq x y z
N MET A 1 -17.89 -40.56 1.63
CA MET A 1 -17.70 -39.97 0.30
C MET A 1 -19.07 -39.87 -0.32
N LEU A 2 -19.67 -38.69 -0.31
CA LEU A 2 -20.85 -38.45 -1.15
C LEU A 2 -20.35 -38.47 -2.61
N PRO A 3 -21.13 -39.01 -3.56
CA PRO A 3 -20.75 -38.97 -4.96
C PRO A 3 -20.66 -37.49 -5.36
N VAL A 4 -19.47 -37.05 -5.74
CA VAL A 4 -19.30 -35.79 -6.48
C VAL A 4 -20.16 -35.95 -7.72
N PHE A 5 -21.20 -35.12 -7.87
CA PHE A 5 -22.08 -35.21 -9.02
C PHE A 5 -21.20 -35.02 -10.27
N PRO A 6 -21.18 -35.96 -11.23
CA PRO A 6 -20.31 -35.88 -12.41
C PRO A 6 -20.52 -34.61 -13.23
N HIS A 7 -21.65 -33.92 -13.04
CA HIS A 7 -21.98 -32.65 -13.67
C HIS A 7 -21.21 -31.44 -13.10
N GLU A 8 -20.82 -31.43 -11.82
CA GLU A 8 -20.10 -30.29 -11.22
C GLU A 8 -18.65 -30.24 -11.68
N GLN A 9 -17.96 -31.39 -11.67
CA GLN A 9 -16.60 -31.48 -12.19
C GLN A 9 -16.56 -31.19 -13.69
N ALA A 10 -17.52 -31.71 -14.46
CA ALA A 10 -17.63 -31.40 -15.90
C ALA A 10 -17.88 -29.91 -16.17
N LEU A 11 -18.62 -29.23 -15.30
CA LEU A 11 -18.87 -27.79 -15.40
C LEU A 11 -17.62 -26.98 -15.07
N GLN A 12 -16.88 -27.35 -14.02
CA GLN A 12 -15.61 -26.72 -13.68
C GLN A 12 -14.56 -26.93 -14.77
N ASP A 13 -14.47 -28.14 -15.34
CA ASP A 13 -13.54 -28.46 -16.42
C ASP A 13 -13.91 -27.71 -17.71
N ALA A 14 -15.21 -27.61 -18.05
CA ALA A 14 -15.67 -26.84 -19.20
C ALA A 14 -15.43 -25.33 -19.04
N LEU A 15 -15.64 -24.78 -17.83
CA LEU A 15 -15.35 -23.39 -17.49
C LEU A 15 -13.84 -23.13 -17.59
N ALA A 16 -13.01 -23.98 -16.98
CA ALA A 16 -11.56 -23.87 -16.99
C ALA A 16 -10.97 -23.96 -18.40
N GLN A 17 -11.45 -24.89 -19.23
CA GLN A 17 -11.05 -24.99 -20.64
C GLN A 17 -11.42 -23.73 -21.43
N ARG A 18 -12.58 -23.14 -21.16
CA ARG A 18 -13.05 -21.93 -21.86
C ARG A 18 -12.30 -20.67 -21.44
N ILE A 19 -11.92 -20.57 -20.16
CA ILE A 19 -11.06 -19.50 -19.65
C ILE A 19 -9.64 -19.65 -20.21
N ALA A 20 -9.08 -20.87 -20.23
CA ALA A 20 -7.74 -21.12 -20.74
C ALA A 20 -7.63 -20.91 -22.27
N ALA A 21 -8.70 -21.15 -23.02
CA ALA A 21 -8.72 -21.03 -24.47
C ALA A 21 -8.97 -19.60 -25.00
N ARG A 22 -9.32 -18.63 -24.14
CA ARG A 22 -9.59 -17.25 -24.56
C ARG A 22 -8.62 -16.28 -23.90
N PRO A 23 -7.80 -15.53 -24.67
CA PRO A 23 -7.12 -14.38 -24.13
C PRO A 23 -8.20 -13.37 -23.70
N TRP A 24 -8.14 -13.02 -22.42
CA TRP A 24 -8.98 -12.04 -21.73
C TRP A 24 -9.26 -10.78 -22.58
N PRO A 25 -10.43 -10.14 -22.36
CA PRO A 25 -11.64 -10.14 -23.22
C PRO A 25 -11.43 -10.12 -24.74
N CYS A 26 -12.35 -10.74 -25.49
CA CYS A 26 -12.33 -10.80 -26.95
C CYS A 26 -13.20 -9.70 -27.60
N PRO A 27 -12.93 -9.32 -28.86
CA PRO A 27 -13.86 -8.51 -29.65
C PRO A 27 -15.28 -9.10 -29.66
N GLY A 28 -16.27 -8.26 -29.37
CA GLY A 28 -17.68 -8.61 -29.22
C GLY A 28 -18.13 -8.87 -27.78
N ASP A 29 -17.20 -9.08 -26.84
CA ASP A 29 -17.55 -9.23 -25.42
C ASP A 29 -17.95 -7.87 -24.82
N VAL A 30 -18.90 -7.89 -23.88
CA VAL A 30 -19.29 -6.71 -23.09
C VAL A 30 -18.62 -6.81 -21.73
N VAL A 31 -17.85 -5.78 -21.38
CA VAL A 31 -17.08 -5.70 -20.14
C VAL A 31 -17.74 -4.67 -19.22
N ALA A 32 -17.99 -5.03 -17.96
CA ALA A 32 -18.48 -4.13 -16.93
C ALA A 32 -17.31 -3.59 -16.09
N ILE A 33 -17.18 -2.28 -16.01
CA ILE A 33 -16.11 -1.61 -15.26
C ILE A 33 -16.47 -1.63 -13.77
N THR A 34 -15.60 -2.20 -12.94
CA THR A 34 -15.87 -2.38 -11.51
C THR A 34 -15.39 -1.22 -10.64
N THR A 35 -14.46 -0.42 -11.14
CA THR A 35 -13.88 0.74 -10.45
C THR A 35 -13.62 1.86 -11.43
N ASP A 36 -13.76 3.11 -10.98
CA ASP A 36 -13.45 4.29 -11.80
C ASP A 36 -12.03 4.18 -12.39
N TRP A 37 -11.91 4.47 -13.68
CA TRP A 37 -10.68 4.34 -14.44
C TRP A 37 -10.48 5.55 -15.36
N ASP A 38 -9.40 6.29 -15.11
CA ASP A 38 -9.05 7.52 -15.83
C ASP A 38 -7.90 7.26 -16.81
N GLY A 39 -8.25 6.69 -17.96
CA GLY A 39 -7.31 6.42 -19.04
C GLY A 39 -6.51 7.64 -19.51
N PRO A 40 -7.16 8.81 -19.75
CA PRO A 40 -6.46 10.04 -20.12
C PRO A 40 -5.37 10.45 -19.13
N SER A 41 -5.65 10.41 -17.82
CA SER A 41 -4.65 10.75 -16.80
C SER A 41 -3.51 9.72 -16.71
N ILE A 42 -3.82 8.44 -16.88
CA ILE A 42 -2.83 7.35 -16.78
C ILE A 42 -1.87 7.35 -17.97
N TYR A 43 -2.39 7.50 -19.19
CA TYR A 43 -1.58 7.39 -20.41
C TYR A 43 -1.25 8.74 -21.06
N GLY A 44 -1.77 9.84 -20.54
CA GLY A 44 -1.53 11.19 -21.06
C GLY A 44 -2.10 11.40 -22.47
N SER A 45 -3.20 10.75 -22.82
CA SER A 45 -3.80 10.84 -24.16
C SER A 45 -5.32 10.71 -24.14
N GLU A 46 -6.01 11.61 -24.86
CA GLU A 46 -7.46 11.65 -25.03
C GLU A 46 -8.03 10.47 -25.84
N GLN A 47 -7.17 9.64 -26.44
CA GLN A 47 -7.60 8.43 -27.14
C GLN A 47 -8.04 7.31 -26.17
N TYR A 48 -7.77 7.48 -24.87
CA TYR A 48 -8.20 6.57 -23.83
C TYR A 48 -9.51 7.04 -23.18
N LEU A 49 -10.35 6.10 -22.80
CA LEU A 49 -11.64 6.40 -22.18
C LEU A 49 -11.48 6.76 -20.70
N PHE A 50 -12.30 7.72 -20.26
CA PHE A 50 -12.66 7.86 -18.85
C PHE A 50 -13.90 6.99 -18.59
N LEU A 51 -13.75 5.99 -17.73
CA LEU A 51 -14.78 5.00 -17.43
C LEU A 51 -15.13 5.03 -15.94
N GLY A 52 -16.42 5.18 -15.61
CA GLY A 52 -16.91 5.08 -14.25
C GLY A 52 -17.21 3.63 -13.85
N ALA A 53 -17.19 3.36 -12.55
CA ALA A 53 -17.71 2.11 -12.01
C ALA A 53 -19.19 1.92 -12.41
N GLY A 54 -19.48 0.81 -13.07
CA GLY A 54 -20.79 0.48 -13.64
C GLY A 54 -20.91 0.70 -15.15
N ASP A 55 -19.95 1.39 -15.79
CA ASP A 55 -19.96 1.53 -17.24
C ASP A 55 -19.81 0.16 -17.92
N ARG A 56 -20.56 -0.04 -19.00
CA ARG A 56 -20.47 -1.27 -19.82
C ARG A 56 -19.87 -0.92 -21.17
N VAL A 57 -18.78 -1.58 -21.53
CA VAL A 57 -18.02 -1.29 -22.74
C VAL A 57 -18.02 -2.53 -23.65
N THR A 58 -18.47 -2.38 -24.88
CA THR A 58 -18.34 -3.43 -25.90
C THR A 58 -16.94 -3.38 -26.48
N VAL A 59 -16.18 -4.48 -26.39
CA VAL A 59 -14.84 -4.57 -26.98
C VAL A 59 -14.95 -4.72 -28.49
N GLU A 60 -14.28 -3.87 -29.24
CA GLU A 60 -14.20 -3.94 -30.70
C GLU A 60 -12.86 -4.48 -31.17
N ARG A 61 -11.77 -4.13 -30.46
CA ARG A 61 -10.40 -4.56 -30.79
C ARG A 61 -9.60 -4.80 -29.52
N ALA A 62 -8.64 -5.71 -29.60
CA ALA A 62 -7.68 -5.99 -28.53
C ALA A 62 -6.25 -5.90 -29.09
N SER A 63 -5.36 -5.23 -28.37
CA SER A 63 -3.95 -5.08 -28.75
C SER A 63 -3.09 -4.96 -27.49
N GLU A 64 -2.14 -5.87 -27.30
CA GLU A 64 -1.09 -5.77 -26.26
C GLU A 64 -1.59 -5.45 -24.83
N GLY A 65 -2.73 -6.03 -24.43
CA GLY A 65 -3.31 -5.83 -23.10
C GLY A 65 -4.16 -4.56 -22.95
N LEU A 66 -4.36 -3.81 -24.04
CA LEU A 66 -5.33 -2.74 -24.17
C LEU A 66 -6.49 -3.17 -25.08
N PHE A 67 -7.65 -2.61 -24.80
CA PHE A 67 -8.90 -2.88 -25.51
C PHE A 67 -9.43 -1.58 -26.10
N PHE A 68 -9.87 -1.60 -27.35
CA PHE A 68 -10.64 -0.49 -27.91
C PHE A 68 -12.11 -0.89 -27.87
N GLY A 69 -12.97 -0.02 -27.35
CA GLY A 69 -14.38 -0.32 -27.24
C GLY A 69 -15.26 0.91 -27.14
N THR A 70 -16.57 0.65 -27.17
CA THR A 70 -17.62 1.67 -27.16
C THR A 70 -18.48 1.54 -25.91
N VAL A 71 -18.68 2.63 -25.18
CA VAL A 71 -19.46 2.68 -23.93
C VAL A 71 -20.95 2.65 -24.25
N HIS A 72 -21.69 1.74 -23.61
CA HIS A 72 -23.15 1.65 -23.75
C HIS A 72 -23.83 2.90 -23.18
N GLY A 73 -24.68 3.53 -24.00
CA GLY A 73 -25.53 4.66 -23.60
C GLY A 73 -24.94 6.04 -23.84
N ASP A 74 -23.63 6.15 -24.10
CA ASP A 74 -22.93 7.43 -24.23
C ASP A 74 -22.19 7.58 -25.59
N GLU A 75 -22.19 6.54 -26.43
CA GLU A 75 -21.53 6.50 -27.76
C GLU A 75 -20.02 6.83 -27.78
N ARG A 76 -19.41 7.11 -26.62
CA ARG A 76 -17.97 7.34 -26.48
C ARG A 76 -17.21 6.06 -26.82
N SER A 77 -16.21 6.18 -27.69
CA SER A 77 -15.31 5.09 -28.06
C SER A 77 -13.86 5.49 -27.84
N GLY A 78 -13.03 4.51 -27.47
CA GLY A 78 -11.63 4.75 -27.15
C GLY A 78 -10.94 3.53 -26.55
N TRP A 79 -9.66 3.70 -26.24
CA TRP A 79 -8.84 2.67 -25.61
C TRP A 79 -9.09 2.60 -24.10
N PHE A 80 -9.11 1.40 -23.55
CA PHE A 80 -9.20 1.14 -22.12
C PHE A 80 -8.44 -0.13 -21.73
N GLY A 81 -8.03 -0.24 -20.47
CA GLY A 81 -7.24 -1.36 -19.95
C GLY A 81 -5.87 -0.99 -19.41
N GLY A 82 -5.13 -2.00 -18.95
CA GLY A 82 -3.82 -1.84 -18.30
C GLY A 82 -3.91 -1.45 -16.80
N PRO A 83 -2.89 -0.77 -16.23
CA PRO A 83 -2.79 -0.59 -14.79
C PRO A 83 -4.01 0.10 -14.18
N GLY A 84 -4.53 -0.49 -13.10
CA GLY A 84 -5.68 0.05 -12.37
C GLY A 84 -7.04 -0.14 -13.03
N CYS A 85 -7.10 -0.71 -14.25
CA CYS A 85 -8.37 -1.03 -14.89
C CYS A 85 -8.91 -2.36 -14.33
N ALA A 86 -9.94 -2.30 -13.48
CA ALA A 86 -10.63 -3.49 -12.98
C ALA A 86 -11.98 -3.62 -13.68
N ALA A 87 -12.20 -4.78 -14.30
CA ALA A 87 -13.39 -5.03 -15.10
C ALA A 87 -13.80 -6.51 -15.07
N SER A 88 -15.10 -6.78 -15.18
CA SER A 88 -15.67 -8.12 -15.19
C SER A 88 -16.36 -8.42 -16.52
N VAL A 89 -16.23 -9.65 -17.00
CA VAL A 89 -16.89 -10.13 -18.22
C VAL A 89 -17.93 -11.19 -17.84
N ASP A 90 -19.18 -10.97 -18.25
CA ASP A 90 -20.24 -11.96 -18.05
C ASP A 90 -20.14 -13.04 -19.13
N ILE A 91 -19.77 -14.26 -18.75
CA ILE A 91 -19.66 -15.41 -19.68
C ILE A 91 -20.90 -16.30 -19.52
N THR A 92 -21.78 -16.29 -20.52
CA THR A 92 -22.91 -17.22 -20.60
C THR A 92 -22.47 -18.56 -21.18
N LEU A 93 -22.62 -19.64 -20.42
CA LEU A 93 -22.35 -21.02 -20.86
C LEU A 93 -23.65 -21.78 -21.05
N ASN A 94 -23.90 -22.25 -22.28
CA ASN A 94 -24.97 -23.21 -22.54
C ASN A 94 -24.45 -24.61 -22.21
N ILE A 95 -24.85 -25.13 -21.05
CA ILE A 95 -24.52 -26.49 -20.64
C ILE A 95 -25.72 -27.38 -21.02
N PRO A 96 -25.54 -28.37 -21.91
CA PRO A 96 -26.56 -29.37 -22.14
C PRO A 96 -26.70 -30.20 -20.87
N LEU A 97 -27.75 -29.91 -20.09
CA LEU A 97 -28.23 -30.81 -19.07
C LEU A 97 -28.69 -32.06 -19.84
N GLY A 98 -27.92 -33.15 -19.77
CA GLY A 98 -28.29 -34.41 -20.42
C GLY A 98 -29.70 -34.85 -20.02
N ASP A 99 -30.32 -35.69 -20.85
CA ASP A 99 -31.71 -36.14 -20.71
C ASP A 99 -32.08 -36.38 -19.24
N SER A 100 -32.90 -35.47 -18.71
CA SER A 100 -33.34 -35.50 -17.33
C SER A 100 -34.03 -36.85 -17.10
N PRO A 101 -33.61 -37.66 -16.11
CA PRO A 101 -34.41 -38.82 -15.73
C PRO A 101 -35.80 -38.32 -15.32
N GLU A 102 -36.84 -39.00 -15.81
CA GLU A 102 -38.24 -38.65 -15.55
C GLU A 102 -38.46 -38.37 -14.05
N PRO A 103 -39.18 -37.29 -13.71
CA PRO A 103 -39.45 -36.95 -12.32
C PRO A 103 -40.25 -38.10 -11.68
N PRO A 104 -39.83 -38.63 -10.51
CA PRO A 104 -40.64 -39.60 -9.80
C PRO A 104 -41.97 -38.97 -9.43
N GLU A 105 -43.06 -39.70 -9.67
CA GLU A 105 -44.43 -39.28 -9.35
C GLU A 105 -44.51 -38.77 -7.92
N ILE A 106 -44.93 -37.50 -7.78
CA ILE A 106 -45.18 -36.86 -6.50
C ILE A 106 -46.40 -37.54 -5.88
N GLY A 107 -46.13 -38.54 -5.03
CA GLY A 107 -47.10 -39.11 -4.13
C GLY A 107 -47.61 -38.06 -3.14
N ALA A 108 -48.91 -38.04 -2.93
CA ALA A 108 -49.64 -37.13 -2.04
C ALA A 108 -48.99 -36.98 -0.65
N PRO A 109 -49.12 -35.79 -0.01
CA PRO A 109 -48.46 -35.50 1.26
C PRO A 109 -48.97 -36.44 2.36
N GLN A 110 -48.11 -37.39 2.76
CA GLN A 110 -48.33 -38.17 3.96
C GLN A 110 -48.17 -37.26 5.18
N GLN A 111 -49.29 -36.98 5.84
CA GLN A 111 -49.33 -36.43 7.20
C GLN A 111 -48.66 -37.43 8.16
N TYR A 112 -47.35 -37.30 8.34
CA TYR A 112 -46.70 -37.74 9.57
C TYR A 112 -46.74 -36.57 10.55
N GLY A 113 -47.10 -36.83 11.81
CA GLY A 113 -47.11 -35.87 12.92
C GLY A 113 -45.71 -35.39 13.31
N GLY A 114 -44.95 -34.91 12.32
CA GLY A 114 -43.63 -34.32 12.46
C GLY A 114 -43.76 -32.85 12.82
N ILE A 115 -42.94 -32.47 13.80
CA ILE A 115 -42.71 -31.08 14.19
C ILE A 115 -42.37 -30.30 12.92
N THR A 116 -43.03 -29.15 12.73
CA THR A 116 -42.74 -28.31 11.57
C THR A 116 -41.32 -27.76 11.66
N LEU A 117 -40.65 -27.51 10.53
CA LEU A 117 -39.29 -26.94 10.54
C LEU A 117 -39.21 -25.65 11.38
N ALA A 118 -40.28 -24.85 11.39
CA ALA A 118 -40.36 -23.64 12.20
C ALA A 118 -40.28 -23.96 13.71
N GLU A 119 -40.99 -24.98 14.18
CA GLU A 119 -40.94 -25.43 15.56
C GLU A 119 -39.59 -26.07 15.92
N GLU A 120 -38.93 -26.76 14.96
CA GLU A 120 -37.56 -27.26 15.15
C GLU A 120 -36.55 -26.12 15.30
N VAL A 121 -36.66 -25.08 14.46
CA VAL A 121 -35.82 -23.88 14.54
C VAL A 121 -36.01 -23.17 15.88
N ASP A 122 -37.25 -22.98 16.34
CA ASP A 122 -37.52 -22.33 17.63
C ASP A 122 -36.99 -23.16 18.81
N SER A 123 -37.16 -24.49 18.76
CA SER A 123 -36.60 -25.40 19.76
C SER A 123 -35.08 -25.34 19.80
N TYR A 124 -34.43 -25.24 18.63
CA TYR A 124 -32.98 -25.11 18.50
C TYR A 124 -32.47 -23.79 19.07
N LEU A 125 -33.14 -22.67 18.77
CA LEU A 125 -32.78 -21.34 19.29
C LEU A 125 -32.88 -21.26 20.82
N VAL A 126 -33.94 -21.87 21.40
CA VAL A 126 -34.12 -21.95 22.85
C VAL A 126 -33.06 -22.85 23.49
N ARG A 127 -32.81 -24.03 22.92
CA ARG A 127 -31.82 -25.00 23.44
C ARG A 127 -30.42 -24.39 23.55
N HIS A 128 -30.02 -23.55 22.61
CA HIS A 128 -28.69 -22.94 22.58
C HIS A 128 -28.62 -21.53 23.17
N SER A 129 -29.72 -21.01 23.74
CA SER A 129 -29.80 -19.66 24.31
C SER A 129 -29.30 -18.57 23.35
N ILE A 130 -29.75 -18.63 22.10
CA ILE A 130 -29.36 -17.69 21.05
C ILE A 130 -30.03 -16.33 21.29
N ASP A 131 -29.27 -15.25 21.11
CA ASP A 131 -29.78 -13.88 21.22
C ASP A 131 -30.87 -13.57 20.17
N HIS A 132 -31.62 -12.50 20.44
CA HIS A 132 -32.78 -12.12 19.61
C HIS A 132 -32.40 -11.73 18.18
N GLU A 133 -31.27 -11.04 18.00
CA GLU A 133 -30.83 -10.54 16.69
C GLU A 133 -30.42 -11.72 15.79
N THR A 134 -29.59 -12.63 16.30
CA THR A 134 -29.17 -13.83 15.57
C THR A 134 -30.37 -14.75 15.29
N SER A 135 -31.33 -14.84 16.22
CA SER A 135 -32.56 -15.59 16.03
C SER A 135 -33.41 -15.05 14.88
N GLN A 136 -33.58 -13.72 14.79
CA GLN A 136 -34.28 -13.10 13.66
C GLN A 136 -33.55 -13.35 12.33
N ALA A 137 -32.21 -13.25 12.35
CA ALA A 137 -31.41 -13.50 11.17
C ALA A 137 -31.56 -14.93 10.63
N LEU A 138 -31.66 -15.94 11.49
CA LEU A 138 -31.92 -17.34 11.09
C LEU A 138 -33.33 -17.50 10.51
N ARG A 139 -34.35 -16.91 11.16
CA ARG A 139 -35.75 -16.99 10.70
C ARG A 139 -36.00 -16.32 9.34
N ALA A 140 -35.18 -15.34 8.96
CA ALA A 140 -35.26 -14.65 7.68
C ALA A 140 -34.68 -15.44 6.48
N LEU A 141 -34.02 -16.58 6.72
CA LEU A 141 -33.46 -17.43 5.66
C LEU A 141 -34.51 -18.37 5.05
N SER A 142 -34.19 -18.96 3.90
CA SER A 142 -35.02 -20.01 3.30
C SER A 142 -35.03 -21.29 4.13
N ALA A 143 -36.09 -22.09 4.00
CA ALA A 143 -36.27 -23.35 4.72
C ALA A 143 -35.08 -24.32 4.54
N ASP A 144 -34.52 -24.40 3.33
CA ASP A 144 -33.38 -25.28 3.05
C ASP A 144 -32.13 -24.88 3.83
N ILE A 145 -31.84 -23.57 3.91
CA ILE A 145 -30.68 -23.05 4.64
C ILE A 145 -30.89 -23.17 6.15
N GLN A 146 -32.12 -22.93 6.64
CA GLN A 146 -32.47 -23.14 8.04
C GLN A 146 -32.23 -24.61 8.44
N ALA A 147 -32.76 -25.55 7.66
CA ALA A 147 -32.62 -26.98 7.89
C ALA A 147 -31.15 -27.43 7.87
N ASP A 148 -30.31 -26.83 7.02
CA ASP A 148 -28.89 -27.14 6.99
C ASP A 148 -28.15 -26.63 8.25
N ILE A 149 -28.44 -25.40 8.67
CA ILE A 149 -27.79 -24.77 9.81
C ILE A 149 -28.13 -25.49 11.12
N ILE A 150 -29.39 -25.89 11.33
CA ILE A 150 -29.84 -26.53 12.57
C ILE A 150 -29.37 -27.97 12.74
N LYS A 151 -28.84 -28.63 11.70
CA LYS A 151 -28.25 -29.99 11.81
C LYS A 151 -27.02 -30.04 12.70
N SER A 152 -26.37 -28.91 12.93
CA SER A 152 -25.04 -28.83 13.55
C SER A 152 -25.09 -28.28 14.97
N ASP A 153 -24.88 -29.13 15.97
CA ASP A 153 -24.89 -28.78 17.40
C ASP A 153 -23.90 -27.66 17.78
N LEU A 154 -24.34 -26.75 18.66
CA LEU A 154 -23.58 -25.62 19.20
C LEU A 154 -23.23 -25.78 20.69
N SER A 155 -23.51 -26.93 21.30
CA SER A 155 -23.32 -27.17 22.74
C SER A 155 -21.88 -26.98 23.24
N ASN A 156 -20.88 -27.16 22.37
CA ASN A 156 -19.45 -27.02 22.72
C ASN A 156 -18.87 -25.62 22.43
N CYS A 157 -19.69 -24.64 22.04
CA CYS A 157 -19.24 -23.31 21.69
C CYS A 157 -19.28 -22.36 22.89
N ARG A 158 -18.22 -21.55 23.08
CA ARG A 158 -18.16 -20.53 24.15
C ARG A 158 -19.19 -19.41 23.97
N ASN A 159 -19.60 -19.14 22.73
CA ASN A 159 -20.65 -18.19 22.37
C ASN A 159 -21.40 -18.73 21.15
N ALA A 160 -22.56 -19.37 21.38
CA ALA A 160 -23.35 -20.02 20.34
C ALA A 160 -23.90 -19.01 19.30
N SER A 161 -24.33 -17.82 19.76
CA SER A 161 -24.79 -16.72 18.92
C SER A 161 -23.76 -16.30 17.87
N ALA A 162 -22.52 -16.05 18.28
CA ALA A 162 -21.47 -15.61 17.36
C ALA A 162 -21.14 -16.66 16.30
N VAL A 163 -21.15 -17.95 16.67
CA VAL A 163 -20.91 -19.06 15.74
C VAL A 163 -22.07 -19.20 14.76
N LEU A 164 -23.31 -19.10 15.23
CA LEU A 164 -24.50 -19.16 14.39
C LEU A 164 -24.55 -18.00 13.39
N LEU A 165 -24.26 -16.77 13.84
CA LEU A 165 -24.22 -15.58 12.98
C LEU A 165 -23.12 -15.71 11.90
N SER A 166 -21.96 -16.26 12.25
CA SER A 166 -20.89 -16.55 11.28
C SER A 166 -21.34 -17.57 10.21
N ARG A 167 -22.10 -18.60 10.61
CA ARG A 167 -22.66 -19.59 9.66
C ARG A 167 -23.71 -18.95 8.75
N ILE A 168 -24.59 -18.11 9.28
CA ILE A 168 -25.58 -17.37 8.50
C ILE A 168 -24.89 -16.50 7.43
N ASN A 169 -23.86 -15.75 7.81
CA ASN A 169 -23.11 -14.90 6.89
C ASN A 169 -22.39 -15.71 5.81
N ARG A 170 -21.86 -16.89 6.16
CA ARG A 170 -21.23 -17.81 5.21
C ARG A 170 -22.23 -18.37 4.19
N SER A 171 -23.40 -18.80 4.64
CA SER A 171 -24.47 -19.28 3.75
C SER A 171 -24.98 -18.16 2.83
N ARG A 172 -25.04 -16.91 3.31
CA ARG A 172 -25.38 -15.74 2.48
C ARG A 172 -24.31 -15.41 1.43
N ALA A 173 -23.03 -15.64 1.76
CA ALA A 173 -21.91 -15.45 0.84
C ALA A 173 -21.76 -16.61 -0.18
N GLY A 174 -22.69 -17.57 -0.21
CA GLY A 174 -22.65 -18.70 -1.14
C GLY A 174 -21.51 -19.70 -0.86
N THR A 175 -20.88 -19.64 0.31
CA THR A 175 -19.82 -20.59 0.67
C THR A 175 -20.46 -21.80 1.36
N PRO A 176 -20.36 -23.02 0.81
CA PRO A 176 -21.02 -24.19 1.40
C PRO A 176 -20.45 -24.50 2.80
N THR A 177 -21.34 -24.70 3.76
CA THR A 177 -21.00 -25.06 5.15
C THR A 177 -20.73 -26.56 5.23
N THR A 178 -19.61 -27.04 4.65
CA THR A 178 -19.20 -28.43 4.84
C THR A 178 -18.56 -28.60 6.22
N VAL A 179 -19.37 -29.08 7.16
CA VAL A 179 -18.90 -29.59 8.45
C VAL A 179 -18.22 -30.94 8.21
N VAL A 180 -16.89 -30.98 8.26
CA VAL A 180 -16.14 -32.24 8.40
C VAL A 180 -16.30 -32.74 9.84
N THR A 181 -17.43 -33.37 10.15
CA THR A 181 -17.53 -34.24 11.32
C THR A 181 -16.84 -35.56 11.00
N ARG A 182 -15.52 -35.62 11.21
CA ARG A 182 -14.79 -36.90 11.18
C ARG A 182 -15.13 -37.67 12.46
N ARG A 183 -16.15 -38.52 12.33
CA ARG A 183 -16.54 -39.57 13.27
C ARG A 183 -15.30 -40.40 13.61
N VAL A 184 -14.85 -40.33 14.85
CA VAL A 184 -13.80 -41.18 15.41
C VAL A 184 -14.34 -42.61 15.41
N GLN A 185 -13.98 -43.39 14.39
CA GLN A 185 -14.08 -44.84 14.47
C GLN A 185 -12.91 -45.31 15.34
N HIS A 186 -13.29 -45.86 16.50
CA HIS A 186 -12.44 -46.61 17.39
C HIS A 186 -11.84 -47.80 16.62
N VAL A 187 -10.57 -47.71 16.26
CA VAL A 187 -9.77 -48.87 15.83
C VAL A 187 -8.75 -49.14 16.93
N GLU A 188 -8.85 -50.32 17.50
CA GLU A 188 -7.91 -50.82 18.49
C GLU A 188 -6.49 -50.91 17.92
N ARG A 189 -5.57 -50.32 18.70
CA ARG A 189 -4.19 -50.77 18.94
C ARG A 189 -3.30 -51.04 17.72
N SER A 190 -2.24 -50.24 17.61
CA SER A 190 -0.87 -50.77 17.51
C SER A 190 0.16 -49.77 18.02
N ARG A 191 0.64 -50.05 19.25
CA ARG A 191 1.96 -49.80 19.85
C ARG A 191 2.77 -48.59 19.35
N SER A 192 2.83 -47.56 20.20
CA SER A 192 3.88 -46.54 20.20
C SER A 192 5.28 -47.17 20.44
N PRO A 193 6.35 -46.71 19.76
CA PRO A 193 7.72 -46.98 20.18
C PRO A 193 8.12 -46.10 21.38
N PRO A 194 9.05 -46.56 22.23
CA PRO A 194 9.44 -45.85 23.44
C PRO A 194 10.42 -44.71 23.12
N HIS A 195 10.24 -43.60 23.84
CA HIS A 195 11.22 -42.55 24.14
C HIS A 195 12.48 -42.50 23.27
N ALA A 196 12.41 -41.75 22.16
CA ALA A 196 13.61 -41.14 21.59
C ALA A 196 14.09 -40.05 22.55
N ARG A 197 15.31 -40.23 23.04
CA ARG A 197 16.02 -39.31 23.92
C ARG A 197 16.01 -37.90 23.34
N HIS A 198 15.58 -36.96 24.18
CA HIS A 198 15.63 -35.54 23.96
C HIS A 198 17.10 -35.12 23.71
N VAL A 199 17.39 -34.72 22.47
CA VAL A 199 18.60 -33.95 22.15
C VAL A 199 18.19 -32.48 22.25
N PRO A 200 18.70 -31.71 23.23
CA PRO A 200 18.39 -30.29 23.32
C PRO A 200 19.12 -29.58 22.18
N GLY A 201 18.38 -29.13 21.17
CA GLY A 201 18.95 -28.30 20.09
C GLY A 201 18.29 -28.40 18.71
N ALA A 202 17.42 -29.38 18.47
CA ALA A 202 16.71 -29.52 17.19
C ALA A 202 15.20 -29.31 17.39
N THR A 203 14.74 -28.06 17.30
CA THR A 203 13.32 -27.73 17.24
C THR A 203 12.76 -28.25 15.92
N ASN A 204 12.13 -29.43 15.97
CA ASN A 204 11.51 -30.06 14.80
C ASN A 204 10.18 -29.35 14.49
N ALA A 205 9.99 -28.93 13.24
CA ALA A 205 8.74 -28.31 12.78
C ALA A 205 7.51 -29.16 13.11
N GLU A 206 7.60 -30.49 13.08
CA GLU A 206 6.50 -31.39 13.44
C GLU A 206 6.13 -31.33 14.93
N GLU A 207 7.13 -31.20 15.81
CA GLU A 207 6.87 -31.04 17.25
C GLU A 207 6.20 -29.69 17.52
N PHE A 208 6.63 -28.64 16.82
CA PHE A 208 6.02 -27.32 16.92
C PHE A 208 4.58 -27.30 16.41
N ILE A 209 4.32 -27.93 15.25
CA ILE A 209 2.98 -28.09 14.66
C ILE A 209 2.07 -28.87 15.62
N ALA A 210 2.53 -30.00 16.15
CA ALA A 210 1.74 -30.84 17.05
C ALA A 210 1.46 -30.16 18.39
N ARG A 211 2.45 -29.45 18.96
CA ARG A 211 2.33 -28.75 20.25
C ARG A 211 1.31 -27.61 20.19
N LEU A 212 1.25 -26.89 19.08
CA LEU A 212 0.39 -25.71 18.92
C LEU A 212 -0.94 -26.01 18.23
N GLY A 213 -1.11 -27.22 17.68
CA GLY A 213 -2.31 -27.61 16.95
C GLY A 213 -2.55 -26.72 15.73
N LEU A 214 -1.51 -26.46 14.94
CA LEU A 214 -1.61 -25.58 13.76
C LEU A 214 -2.53 -26.18 12.70
N ASP A 215 -3.26 -25.31 12.00
CA ASP A 215 -4.09 -25.71 10.87
C ASP A 215 -3.24 -26.37 9.77
N GLU A 216 -3.78 -27.38 9.10
CA GLU A 216 -3.02 -28.18 8.11
C GLU A 216 -2.42 -27.31 6.99
N LYS A 217 -3.11 -26.23 6.59
CA LYS A 217 -2.59 -25.28 5.60
C LYS A 217 -1.32 -24.60 6.11
N VAL A 218 -1.32 -24.11 7.35
CA VAL A 218 -0.17 -23.41 7.95
C VAL A 218 0.96 -24.40 8.23
N ALA A 219 0.62 -25.62 8.64
CA ALA A 219 1.58 -26.71 8.82
C ALA A 219 2.28 -27.07 7.49
N ALA A 220 1.51 -27.24 6.41
CA ALA A 220 2.06 -27.48 5.07
C ALA A 220 2.94 -26.32 4.60
N GLU A 221 2.52 -25.07 4.81
CA GLU A 221 3.34 -23.91 4.48
C GLU A 221 4.64 -23.89 5.27
N LEU A 222 4.63 -24.19 6.58
CA LEU A 222 5.83 -24.26 7.41
C LEU A 222 6.80 -25.36 6.92
N ARG A 223 6.28 -26.55 6.57
CA ARG A 223 7.09 -27.68 6.06
C ARG A 223 7.78 -27.36 4.73
N CYS A 224 7.15 -26.56 3.88
CA CYS A 224 7.70 -26.17 2.59
C CYS A 224 8.79 -25.09 2.69
N LEU A 225 9.04 -24.51 3.87
CA LEU A 225 10.09 -23.52 4.06
C LEU A 225 11.48 -24.18 4.22
N PRO A 226 12.56 -23.50 3.84
CA PRO A 226 13.93 -23.90 4.19
C PRO A 226 14.14 -24.04 5.71
N GLU A 227 15.05 -24.92 6.15
CA GLU A 227 15.25 -25.25 7.58
C GLU A 227 15.67 -24.05 8.45
N ASP A 228 16.41 -23.11 7.89
CA ASP A 228 16.82 -21.87 8.54
C ASP A 228 15.62 -20.93 8.75
N VAL A 229 14.74 -20.82 7.76
CA VAL A 229 13.49 -20.07 7.83
C VAL A 229 12.51 -20.70 8.82
N GLN A 230 12.39 -22.03 8.80
CA GLN A 230 11.58 -22.77 9.76
C GLN A 230 12.02 -22.47 11.19
N ARG A 231 13.34 -22.51 11.47
CA ARG A 231 13.89 -22.16 12.79
C ARG A 231 13.50 -20.75 13.22
N GLN A 232 13.60 -19.77 12.32
CA GLN A 232 13.24 -18.38 12.62
C GLN A 232 11.75 -18.21 12.95
N VAL A 233 10.87 -19.00 12.34
CA VAL A 233 9.44 -19.01 12.67
C VAL A 233 9.20 -19.70 14.01
N ILE A 234 9.89 -20.83 14.26
CA ILE A 234 9.72 -21.68 15.45
C ILE A 234 10.27 -21.03 16.73
N GLU A 235 11.27 -20.16 16.64
CA GLU A 235 11.84 -19.41 17.78
C GLU A 235 10.85 -18.43 18.45
N THR A 236 9.69 -18.21 17.85
CA THR A 236 8.70 -17.26 18.37
C THR A 236 7.93 -17.85 19.56
N ASP A 237 7.87 -17.10 20.66
CA ASP A 237 7.01 -17.43 21.81
C ASP A 237 5.54 -17.12 21.50
N LEU A 238 4.67 -18.12 21.61
CA LEU A 238 3.23 -18.06 21.32
C LEU A 238 2.37 -18.28 22.57
N THR A 239 2.93 -18.18 23.77
CA THR A 239 2.29 -18.49 25.06
C THR A 239 0.94 -17.80 25.31
N ASN A 240 0.58 -16.72 24.59
CA ASN A 240 -0.70 -16.02 24.74
C ASN A 240 -1.46 -15.80 23.41
N ALA A 241 -1.11 -16.52 22.34
CA ALA A 241 -1.78 -16.35 21.06
C ALA A 241 -3.22 -16.92 21.09
N ARG A 242 -4.23 -16.07 20.85
CA ARG A 242 -5.64 -16.49 20.73
C ARG A 242 -5.88 -17.46 19.56
N ASN A 243 -5.06 -17.36 18.51
CA ASN A 243 -5.05 -18.24 17.36
C ASN A 243 -3.60 -18.46 16.91
N PRO A 244 -2.96 -19.59 17.26
CA PRO A 244 -1.56 -19.83 16.93
C PRO A 244 -1.34 -19.95 15.41
N SER A 245 -2.27 -20.56 14.66
CA SER A 245 -2.19 -20.66 13.20
C SER A 245 -2.11 -19.30 12.51
N ALA A 246 -2.91 -18.33 12.96
CA ALA A 246 -2.89 -16.98 12.39
C ALA A 246 -1.56 -16.26 12.66
N VAL A 247 -0.99 -16.42 13.86
CA VAL A 247 0.29 -15.80 14.21
C VAL A 247 1.44 -16.44 13.42
N VAL A 248 1.45 -17.77 13.32
CA VAL A 248 2.46 -18.49 12.54
C VAL A 248 2.35 -18.16 11.05
N SER A 249 1.14 -18.14 10.48
CA SER A 249 0.93 -17.77 9.07
C SER A 249 1.37 -16.33 8.78
N SER A 250 1.01 -15.38 9.64
CA SER A 250 1.49 -13.99 9.54
C SER A 250 3.02 -13.91 9.58
N ARG A 251 3.65 -14.69 10.47
CA ARG A 251 5.11 -14.73 10.58
C ARG A 251 5.78 -15.34 9.35
N ILE A 252 5.23 -16.43 8.81
CA ILE A 252 5.69 -17.03 7.56
C ILE A 252 5.63 -15.99 6.43
N ALA A 253 4.55 -15.22 6.35
CA ALA A 253 4.43 -14.15 5.36
C ALA A 253 5.47 -13.03 5.57
N THR A 254 5.73 -12.63 6.81
CA THR A 254 6.79 -11.66 7.14
C THR A 254 8.17 -12.16 6.70
N VAL A 255 8.53 -13.41 7.03
CA VAL A 255 9.86 -13.92 6.70
C VAL A 255 10.01 -14.10 5.19
N LYS A 256 9.01 -14.62 4.49
CA LYS A 256 9.01 -14.69 3.01
C LYS A 256 9.20 -13.33 2.36
N SER A 257 8.55 -12.30 2.89
CA SER A 257 8.71 -10.92 2.41
C SER A 257 10.14 -10.42 2.60
N TRP A 258 10.74 -10.68 3.77
CA TRP A 258 12.14 -10.32 4.04
C TRP A 258 13.13 -11.06 3.15
N GLU A 259 12.89 -12.34 2.85
CA GLU A 259 13.71 -13.11 1.93
C GLU A 259 13.61 -12.59 0.50
N ALA A 260 12.40 -12.33 0.01
CA ALA A 260 12.18 -11.75 -1.31
C ALA A 260 12.89 -10.40 -1.45
N GLN A 261 12.82 -9.57 -0.41
CA GLN A 261 13.53 -8.31 -0.35
C GLN A 261 15.05 -8.49 -0.34
N ARG A 262 15.57 -9.41 0.48
CA ARG A 262 17.01 -9.71 0.52
C ARG A 262 17.52 -10.21 -0.83
N PHE A 263 16.78 -11.10 -1.48
CA PHE A 263 17.10 -11.58 -2.81
C PHE A 263 17.13 -10.45 -3.84
N GLY A 264 16.13 -9.55 -3.81
CA GLY A 264 16.10 -8.37 -4.67
C GLY A 264 17.28 -7.42 -4.44
N VAL A 265 17.76 -7.28 -3.21
CA VAL A 265 18.95 -6.47 -2.88
C VAL A 265 20.23 -7.11 -3.43
N GLU A 266 20.43 -8.42 -3.26
CA GLU A 266 21.63 -9.09 -3.76
C GLU A 266 21.66 -9.11 -5.30
N GLU A 267 20.53 -9.40 -5.96
CA GLU A 267 20.43 -9.34 -7.42
C GLU A 267 20.75 -7.93 -7.94
N TYR A 268 20.30 -6.89 -7.22
CA TYR A 268 20.58 -5.50 -7.56
C TYR A 268 22.07 -5.16 -7.44
N ILE A 269 22.71 -5.60 -6.35
CA ILE A 269 24.15 -5.42 -6.12
C ILE A 269 24.96 -6.08 -7.24
N GLU A 270 24.62 -7.32 -7.58
CA GLU A 270 25.29 -8.09 -8.63
C GLU A 270 25.08 -7.46 -10.01
N ARG A 271 23.84 -7.12 -10.36
CA ARG A 271 23.48 -6.55 -11.67
C ARG A 271 24.21 -5.22 -11.95
N HIS A 272 24.39 -4.40 -10.92
CA HIS A 272 25.00 -3.07 -11.08
C HIS A 272 26.49 -3.04 -10.73
N GLY A 273 27.10 -4.16 -10.35
CA GLY A 273 28.54 -4.23 -10.03
C GLY A 273 28.93 -3.28 -8.90
N VAL A 274 28.09 -3.21 -7.85
CA VAL A 274 28.31 -2.33 -6.69
C VAL A 274 29.47 -2.88 -5.85
N ASP A 275 30.32 -2.00 -5.33
CA ASP A 275 31.41 -2.40 -4.43
C ASP A 275 30.92 -2.90 -3.06
N GLU A 276 31.77 -3.66 -2.38
CA GLU A 276 31.39 -4.34 -1.14
C GLU A 276 31.04 -3.36 0.00
N ASP A 277 31.67 -2.18 0.04
CA ASP A 277 31.40 -1.15 1.05
C ASP A 277 30.00 -0.54 0.86
N ALA A 278 29.64 -0.20 -0.38
CA ALA A 278 28.32 0.32 -0.70
C ALA A 278 27.24 -0.77 -0.60
N ALA A 279 27.56 -2.02 -0.97
CA ALA A 279 26.69 -3.18 -0.77
C ALA A 279 26.38 -3.40 0.72
N ASN A 280 27.40 -3.37 1.58
CA ASN A 280 27.22 -3.49 3.02
C ASN A 280 26.39 -2.34 3.60
N THR A 281 26.57 -1.13 3.08
CA THR A 281 25.73 0.01 3.46
C THR A 281 24.26 -0.24 3.09
N LEU A 282 23.98 -0.71 1.87
CA LEU A 282 22.61 -1.03 1.43
C LEU A 282 21.99 -2.16 2.27
N ARG A 283 22.74 -3.24 2.56
CA ARG A 283 22.28 -4.35 3.42
C ARG A 283 21.95 -3.89 4.84
N ALA A 284 22.65 -2.88 5.36
CA ALA A 284 22.42 -2.32 6.69
C ALA A 284 21.24 -1.32 6.75
N CYS A 285 20.76 -0.82 5.60
CA CYS A 285 19.66 0.14 5.57
C CYS A 285 18.31 -0.48 6.01
N PRO A 286 17.38 0.35 6.53
CA PRO A 286 15.99 -0.04 6.75
C PRO A 286 15.33 -0.58 5.48
N GLY A 287 14.36 -1.47 5.66
CA GLY A 287 13.77 -2.19 4.53
C GLY A 287 13.08 -1.27 3.50
N GLU A 288 12.49 -0.18 3.93
CA GLU A 288 11.88 0.83 3.05
C GLU A 288 12.90 1.51 2.14
N ILE A 289 14.09 1.82 2.67
CA ILE A 289 15.18 2.44 1.92
C ILE A 289 15.74 1.44 0.90
N GLN A 290 15.93 0.18 1.30
CA GLN A 290 16.35 -0.87 0.38
C GLN A 290 15.39 -1.03 -0.81
N GLN A 291 14.08 -1.09 -0.55
CA GLN A 291 13.07 -1.21 -1.61
C GLN A 291 13.10 -0.02 -2.58
N GLN A 292 13.19 1.20 -2.08
CA GLN A 292 13.25 2.40 -2.92
C GLN A 292 14.52 2.47 -3.76
N VAL A 293 15.65 2.00 -3.22
CA VAL A 293 16.91 1.89 -3.96
C VAL A 293 16.77 0.84 -5.07
N VAL A 294 16.32 -0.37 -4.74
CA VAL A 294 16.21 -1.49 -5.69
C VAL A 294 15.22 -1.19 -6.81
N ALA A 295 14.17 -0.38 -6.54
CA ALA A 295 13.21 0.07 -7.55
C ALA A 295 13.81 1.02 -8.60
N SER A 296 15.06 1.48 -8.43
CA SER A 296 15.68 2.50 -9.26
C SER A 296 16.93 2.00 -9.96
N ASP A 297 17.05 2.25 -11.27
CA ASP A 297 18.16 1.75 -12.07
C ASP A 297 19.45 2.58 -11.92
N LEU A 298 20.61 1.92 -11.96
CA LEU A 298 21.96 2.52 -11.94
C LEU A 298 22.72 2.34 -13.27
N SER A 299 22.10 1.75 -14.31
CA SER A 299 22.76 1.41 -15.58
C SER A 299 23.47 2.58 -16.29
N ASN A 300 23.00 3.82 -16.07
CA ASN A 300 23.59 5.03 -16.67
C ASN A 300 24.63 5.73 -15.78
N ALA A 301 24.93 5.18 -14.59
CA ALA A 301 25.88 5.78 -13.66
C ALA A 301 27.32 5.45 -14.07
N ARG A 302 28.18 6.48 -14.15
CA ARG A 302 29.62 6.30 -14.38
C ARG A 302 30.32 5.58 -13.20
N ASN A 303 29.75 5.69 -12.00
CA ASN A 303 30.18 4.97 -10.81
C ASN A 303 28.91 4.58 -10.01
N PRO A 304 28.42 3.33 -10.13
CA PRO A 304 27.17 2.89 -9.51
C PRO A 304 27.23 2.95 -7.98
N SER A 305 28.35 2.57 -7.36
CA SER A 305 28.51 2.62 -5.89
C SER A 305 28.38 4.03 -5.32
N ALA A 306 29.00 5.02 -5.97
CA ALA A 306 28.94 6.41 -5.51
C ALA A 306 27.52 6.99 -5.62
N VAL A 307 26.80 6.63 -6.69
CA VAL A 307 25.40 7.04 -6.90
C VAL A 307 24.48 6.36 -5.89
N LEU A 308 24.68 5.06 -5.63
CA LEU A 308 23.98 4.30 -4.60
C LEU A 308 24.12 4.96 -3.22
N LEU A 309 25.36 5.25 -2.78
CA LEU A 309 25.63 5.89 -1.48
C LEU A 309 25.06 7.31 -1.39
N ALA A 310 25.05 8.06 -2.50
CA ALA A 310 24.40 9.37 -2.54
C ALA A 310 22.87 9.24 -2.39
N ARG A 311 22.27 8.22 -3.04
CA ARG A 311 20.83 7.95 -2.97
C ARG A 311 20.40 7.49 -1.58
N ILE A 312 21.14 6.56 -0.97
CA ILE A 312 20.88 6.12 0.42
C ILE A 312 20.83 7.33 1.36
N ARG A 313 21.84 8.20 1.33
CA ARG A 313 21.86 9.42 2.17
C ARG A 313 20.68 10.35 1.92
N ASN A 314 20.25 10.51 0.66
CA ASN A 314 19.09 11.33 0.32
C ASN A 314 17.79 10.73 0.88
N LEU A 315 17.65 9.40 0.88
CA LEU A 315 16.48 8.72 1.41
C LEU A 315 16.46 8.73 2.95
N GLU A 316 17.61 8.49 3.59
CA GLU A 316 17.76 8.61 5.04
C GLU A 316 17.37 10.01 5.54
N SER A 317 17.73 11.06 4.79
CA SER A 317 17.35 12.44 5.14
C SER A 317 15.84 12.72 5.02
N GLN A 318 15.12 11.93 4.22
CA GLN A 318 13.66 12.04 4.05
C GLN A 318 12.89 11.22 5.09
N VAL A 319 13.45 10.08 5.50
CA VAL A 319 12.82 9.16 6.47
C VAL A 319 13.12 9.55 7.92
N ALA A 320 14.20 10.29 8.18
CA ALA A 320 14.52 10.76 9.52
C ALA A 320 13.36 11.61 10.09
N PRO A 321 12.75 11.20 11.22
CA PRO A 321 11.71 11.99 11.85
C PRO A 321 12.28 13.35 12.23
N ARG A 322 11.69 14.42 11.68
CA ARG A 322 11.88 15.79 12.18
C ARG A 322 11.34 15.83 13.60
N TYR A 323 12.16 15.50 14.59
CA TYR A 323 11.85 15.81 15.96
C TYR A 323 11.77 17.34 16.09
N PRO A 324 10.67 17.91 16.62
CA PRO A 324 10.66 19.32 16.98
C PRO A 324 11.75 19.50 18.03
N GLU A 325 12.68 20.40 17.75
CA GLU A 325 13.75 20.82 18.62
C GLU A 325 13.14 21.45 19.88
N VAL A 326 12.88 20.64 20.91
CA VAL A 326 12.50 21.11 22.23
C VAL A 326 13.75 21.71 22.86
N GLN A 327 13.84 23.03 22.87
CA GLN A 327 14.82 23.79 23.64
C GLN A 327 14.65 23.47 25.13
N VAL A 328 15.46 22.54 25.64
CA VAL A 328 15.58 22.30 27.08
C VAL A 328 16.53 23.37 27.64
N GLY A 329 15.94 24.34 28.34
CA GLY A 329 16.68 25.31 29.14
C GLY A 329 17.48 24.63 30.25
N ALA A 330 18.74 25.02 30.37
CA ALA A 330 19.64 24.56 31.42
C ALA A 330 19.24 25.09 32.81
N PRO A 331 19.41 24.31 33.90
CA PRO A 331 19.05 24.70 35.26
C PRO A 331 20.22 25.38 35.99
N GLY A 332 19.92 26.47 36.71
CA GLY A 332 20.88 27.14 37.60
C GLY A 332 20.17 27.81 38.75
N ALA A 333 19.73 27.03 39.75
CA ALA A 333 19.17 27.52 41.01
C ALA A 333 20.22 27.36 42.12
N HIS A 334 20.83 28.47 42.54
CA HIS A 334 21.59 28.57 43.79
C HIS A 334 20.77 29.37 44.82
N PHE A 335 20.48 28.71 45.93
CA PHE A 335 19.86 29.24 47.15
C PHE A 335 20.89 30.05 47.97
N GLN A 336 20.59 31.30 48.37
CA GLN A 336 21.15 31.87 49.61
C GLN A 336 20.39 33.10 50.20
N VAL A 337 19.73 32.84 51.34
CA VAL A 337 19.59 33.56 52.64
C VAL A 337 19.54 35.11 52.72
N HIS A 338 18.54 35.60 53.48
CA HIS A 338 18.26 36.98 53.92
C HIS A 338 19.21 37.56 55.01
N ALA A 339 19.48 38.88 54.98
CA ALA A 339 19.57 39.82 56.13
C ALA A 339 19.76 41.32 55.68
N PRO A 340 19.51 42.36 56.52
CA PRO A 340 19.04 43.71 56.09
C PRO A 340 20.03 44.92 56.19
N ARG A 341 19.73 45.99 55.39
CA ARG A 341 20.01 47.49 55.35
C ARG A 341 20.92 48.19 56.42
N PRO A 342 21.39 49.49 56.30
CA PRO A 342 21.37 50.58 55.26
C PRO A 342 22.73 51.41 55.19
N PRO A 343 22.88 52.73 54.82
CA PRO A 343 22.21 53.68 53.88
C PRO A 343 23.16 54.29 52.77
N ALA A 344 22.58 55.13 51.88
CA ALA A 344 23.12 55.88 50.71
C ALA A 344 24.30 56.87 51.03
N PRO A 345 24.96 57.59 50.06
CA PRO A 345 24.56 57.97 48.69
C PRO A 345 25.66 57.99 47.60
N LEU A 346 25.27 58.27 46.35
CA LEU A 346 25.88 59.23 45.39
C LEU A 346 25.62 58.82 43.94
N ILE A 347 24.86 59.68 43.25
CA ILE A 347 24.93 60.07 41.83
C ILE A 347 25.82 59.19 40.94
N THR A 348 25.21 58.43 40.02
CA THR A 348 25.76 58.21 38.67
C THR A 348 24.61 57.81 37.74
N THR A 349 24.56 58.50 36.61
CA THR A 349 23.63 58.39 35.49
C THR A 349 23.47 56.96 34.97
N VAL A 350 22.22 56.50 34.87
CA VAL A 350 21.85 55.26 34.16
C VAL A 350 21.90 55.52 32.64
N PRO A 351 22.75 54.82 31.86
CA PRO A 351 22.62 54.80 30.41
C PRO A 351 21.45 53.88 30.01
N ALA A 352 20.74 54.31 28.96
CA ALA A 352 19.56 53.71 28.40
C ALA A 352 19.70 52.20 28.12
N ALA A 353 18.61 51.48 28.39
CA ALA A 353 18.41 50.09 27.99
C ALA A 353 18.69 49.88 26.48
N PRO A 354 19.29 48.75 26.07
CA PRO A 354 19.49 48.46 24.67
C PRO A 354 18.14 48.28 23.99
N ALA A 355 17.93 49.09 22.96
CA ALA A 355 16.81 48.99 22.04
C ALA A 355 16.72 47.56 21.49
N THR A 356 15.48 47.08 21.37
CA THR A 356 15.14 45.94 20.51
C THR A 356 15.81 46.13 19.15
N PRO A 357 16.46 45.09 18.57
CA PRO A 357 17.09 45.21 17.28
C PRO A 357 16.01 45.54 16.24
N ARG A 358 16.13 46.71 15.62
CA ARG A 358 15.36 47.07 14.43
C ARG A 358 15.56 45.98 13.38
N PRO A 359 14.53 45.64 12.58
CA PRO A 359 14.70 44.70 11.47
C PRO A 359 15.83 45.20 10.57
N MET A 360 16.92 44.43 10.51
CA MET A 360 18.05 44.73 9.62
C MET A 360 17.53 44.75 8.19
N GLY A 361 17.84 45.80 7.43
CA GLY A 361 17.47 45.87 6.02
C GLY A 361 18.05 44.67 5.24
N THR A 362 17.31 44.19 4.24
CA THR A 362 17.67 43.03 3.41
C THR A 362 19.12 43.08 2.89
N ALA A 363 19.62 44.26 2.54
CA ALA A 363 21.00 44.46 2.11
C ALA A 363 22.05 44.06 3.17
N GLN A 364 21.82 44.35 4.46
CA GLN A 364 22.73 43.93 5.53
C GLN A 364 22.65 42.43 5.80
N ALA A 365 21.46 41.83 5.66
CA ALA A 365 21.27 40.38 5.77
C ALA A 365 22.02 39.63 4.65
N VAL A 366 22.02 40.17 3.42
CA VAL A 366 22.78 39.62 2.29
C VAL A 366 24.30 39.64 2.56
N GLU A 367 24.85 40.76 3.03
CA GLU A 367 26.30 40.85 3.31
C GLU A 367 26.73 39.97 4.49
N GLU A 368 25.91 39.88 5.53
CA GLU A 368 26.16 38.97 6.65
C GLU A 368 26.14 37.51 6.19
N TYR A 369 25.21 37.16 5.31
CA TYR A 369 25.09 35.81 4.74
C TYR A 369 26.29 35.46 3.83
N ILE A 370 26.72 36.39 2.97
CA ILE A 370 27.92 36.23 2.13
C ILE A 370 29.16 35.99 3.01
N ARG A 371 29.34 36.78 4.07
CA ARG A 371 30.48 36.67 4.99
C ARG A 371 30.45 35.37 5.77
N ARG A 372 29.27 34.99 6.29
CA ARG A 372 29.10 33.80 7.12
C ARG A 372 29.39 32.50 6.37
N HIS A 373 29.02 32.46 5.08
CA HIS A 373 29.15 31.26 4.27
C HIS A 373 30.35 31.28 3.31
N GLY A 374 31.16 32.34 3.31
CA GLY A 374 32.36 32.44 2.49
C GLY A 374 32.08 32.29 0.99
N LEU A 375 31.04 32.95 0.49
CA LEU A 375 30.62 32.82 -0.92
C LEU A 375 31.62 33.50 -1.85
N ASP A 376 31.85 32.89 -3.02
CA ASP A 376 32.70 33.46 -4.07
C ASP A 376 32.14 34.80 -4.56
N GLU A 377 33.01 35.74 -4.94
CA GLU A 377 32.60 37.10 -5.34
C GLU A 377 31.58 37.10 -6.48
N LYS A 378 31.67 36.13 -7.40
CA LYS A 378 30.70 35.96 -8.49
C LYS A 378 29.29 35.65 -7.96
N VAL A 379 29.18 34.71 -7.01
CA VAL A 379 27.90 34.30 -6.41
C VAL A 379 27.36 35.40 -5.49
N ALA A 380 28.25 36.11 -4.78
CA ALA A 380 27.91 37.28 -3.98
C ALA A 380 27.31 38.40 -4.84
N ALA A 381 27.94 38.74 -5.96
CA ALA A 381 27.42 39.72 -6.92
C ALA A 381 26.06 39.27 -7.49
N ASP A 382 25.93 37.99 -7.83
CA ASP A 382 24.67 37.43 -8.34
C ASP A 382 23.53 37.48 -7.31
N LEU A 383 23.82 37.28 -6.02
CA LEU A 383 22.87 37.40 -4.91
C LEU A 383 22.46 38.86 -4.66
N ARG A 384 23.42 39.80 -4.68
CA ARG A 384 23.15 41.25 -4.55
C ARG A 384 22.26 41.78 -5.68
N ALA A 385 22.38 41.22 -6.88
CA ALA A 385 21.60 41.61 -8.05
C ALA A 385 20.15 41.07 -8.05
N LEU A 386 19.79 40.16 -7.14
CA LEU A 386 18.41 39.65 -7.03
C LEU A 386 17.45 40.66 -6.40
N HIS A 387 16.16 40.52 -6.70
CA HIS A 387 15.10 41.26 -6.03
C HIS A 387 15.06 40.93 -4.51
N PRO A 388 14.74 41.87 -3.61
CA PRO A 388 14.76 41.64 -2.16
C PRO A 388 13.99 40.40 -1.68
N SER A 389 12.84 40.10 -2.29
CA SER A 389 12.07 38.89 -1.97
C SER A 389 12.80 37.59 -2.36
N ALA A 390 13.54 37.59 -3.47
CA ALA A 390 14.35 36.44 -3.90
C ALA A 390 15.62 36.30 -3.04
N GLN A 391 16.20 37.42 -2.58
CA GLN A 391 17.30 37.40 -1.62
C GLN A 391 16.89 36.72 -0.31
N GLU A 392 15.73 37.08 0.24
CA GLU A 392 15.19 36.47 1.46
C GLU A 392 14.97 34.96 1.32
N GLN A 393 14.40 34.50 0.19
CA GLN A 393 14.20 33.06 -0.07
C GLN A 393 15.52 32.28 -0.06
N VAL A 394 16.57 32.84 -0.67
CA VAL A 394 17.90 32.21 -0.71
C VAL A 394 18.53 32.20 0.69
N ILE A 395 18.36 33.28 1.47
CA ILE A 395 18.92 33.43 2.82
C ILE A 395 18.24 32.50 3.84
N VAL A 396 16.90 32.45 3.86
CA VAL A 396 16.12 31.61 4.79
C VAL A 396 16.49 30.13 4.64
N SER A 397 16.79 29.71 3.41
CA SER A 397 17.00 28.30 3.11
C SER A 397 18.39 27.78 3.48
N GLY A 398 19.41 28.63 3.67
CA GLY A 398 20.79 28.32 4.12
C GLY A 398 21.57 27.16 3.43
N PRO A 399 22.88 27.26 3.12
CA PRO A 399 23.65 26.09 2.69
C PRO A 399 24.02 25.23 3.90
N SER A 400 23.11 24.37 4.37
CA SER A 400 23.41 23.45 5.48
C SER A 400 24.39 22.36 5.05
N ASN A 401 25.55 22.32 5.70
CA ASN A 401 26.60 21.29 5.57
C ASN A 401 27.16 21.04 4.15
N ALA A 402 27.06 22.02 3.25
CA ALA A 402 27.56 21.90 1.89
C ALA A 402 29.08 21.97 1.83
N ARG A 403 29.72 21.00 1.14
CA ARG A 403 31.17 20.98 0.89
C ARG A 403 31.65 22.18 0.04
N ASN A 404 30.75 22.78 -0.73
CA ASN A 404 30.96 24.03 -1.47
C ASN A 404 29.69 24.90 -1.36
N PRO A 405 29.65 25.90 -0.46
CA PRO A 405 28.48 26.76 -0.26
C PRO A 405 28.20 27.64 -1.49
N SER A 406 29.23 28.13 -2.18
CA SER A 406 29.10 28.93 -3.41
C SER A 406 28.31 28.20 -4.49
N ALA A 407 28.54 26.91 -4.69
CA ALA A 407 27.82 26.10 -5.69
C ALA A 407 26.33 25.91 -5.35
N VAL A 408 26.01 25.65 -4.08
CA VAL A 408 24.63 25.47 -3.61
C VAL A 408 23.85 26.78 -3.68
N VAL A 409 24.45 27.88 -3.25
CA VAL A 409 23.81 29.20 -3.32
C VAL A 409 23.64 29.65 -4.77
N ASN A 410 24.61 29.41 -5.66
CA ASN A 410 24.47 29.70 -7.09
C ASN A 410 23.32 28.90 -7.72
N ALA A 411 23.19 27.60 -7.45
CA ALA A 411 22.07 26.79 -7.94
C ALA A 411 20.71 27.36 -7.49
N ARG A 412 20.62 27.83 -6.24
CA ARG A 412 19.39 28.45 -5.70
C ARG A 412 19.12 29.82 -6.31
N ILE A 413 20.14 30.62 -6.57
CA ILE A 413 19.99 31.87 -7.32
C ILE A 413 19.46 31.57 -8.72
N GLN A 414 19.94 30.53 -9.39
CA GLN A 414 19.40 30.12 -10.68
C GLN A 414 17.93 29.67 -10.58
N SER A 415 17.56 28.92 -9.53
CA SER A 415 16.16 28.56 -9.27
C SER A 415 15.27 29.75 -8.92
N ALA A 416 15.80 30.76 -8.23
CA ALA A 416 15.07 31.99 -7.90
C ALA A 416 14.97 32.97 -9.08
N ARG A 417 15.92 32.90 -10.03
CA ARG A 417 15.85 33.59 -11.34
C ARG A 417 14.92 32.87 -12.31
N ALA A 418 14.79 31.55 -12.19
CA ALA A 418 13.83 30.79 -12.95
C ALA A 418 12.42 31.19 -12.50
N PRO A 419 11.54 31.61 -13.42
CA PRO A 419 10.19 31.97 -13.05
C PRO A 419 9.45 30.73 -12.53
N SER A 420 9.16 30.71 -11.23
CA SER A 420 8.30 29.70 -10.60
C SER A 420 6.83 29.99 -10.95
N PHE A 421 6.46 29.75 -12.20
CA PHE A 421 5.05 29.63 -12.56
C PHE A 421 4.65 28.17 -12.37
N ALA A 422 3.50 27.93 -11.74
CA ALA A 422 2.85 26.62 -11.76
C ALA A 422 2.34 26.36 -13.20
N VAL A 423 3.27 26.02 -14.09
CA VAL A 423 2.99 25.60 -15.47
C VAL A 423 3.03 24.09 -15.53
N ASP A 424 2.12 23.53 -16.31
CA ASP A 424 2.16 22.10 -16.62
C ASP A 424 3.45 21.72 -17.37
N ALA A 425 3.76 20.42 -17.33
CA ALA A 425 4.98 19.88 -17.92
C ALA A 425 5.09 20.15 -19.43
N VAL A 426 3.96 20.33 -20.11
CA VAL A 426 3.88 20.57 -21.56
C VAL A 426 4.30 21.98 -21.90
N ALA A 427 3.73 22.99 -21.23
CA ALA A 427 4.12 24.40 -21.40
C ALA A 427 5.57 24.64 -20.97
N ALA A 428 6.03 23.97 -19.91
CA ALA A 428 7.43 24.05 -19.46
C ALA A 428 8.41 23.38 -20.44
N LYS A 429 8.00 22.32 -21.14
CA LYS A 429 8.81 21.70 -22.20
C LYS A 429 8.88 22.59 -23.43
N GLN A 430 7.73 23.11 -23.89
CA GLN A 430 7.67 24.01 -25.05
C GLN A 430 8.46 25.30 -24.84
N LEU A 431 8.44 25.86 -23.62
CA LEU A 431 9.25 27.03 -23.30
C LEU A 431 10.75 26.68 -23.35
N ARG A 432 11.19 25.52 -22.86
CA ARG A 432 12.60 25.10 -22.87
C ARG A 432 13.15 24.81 -24.27
N GLU A 433 12.30 24.43 -25.22
CA GLU A 433 12.69 24.13 -26.60
C GLU A 433 12.89 25.40 -27.46
N LEU A 434 12.47 26.57 -26.97
CA LEU A 434 12.64 27.84 -27.67
C LEU A 434 14.06 28.41 -27.52
N PRO A 435 14.55 29.21 -28.48
CA PRO A 435 15.77 29.99 -28.33
C PRO A 435 15.73 30.93 -27.12
N PRO A 436 16.85 31.18 -26.41
CA PRO A 436 16.87 31.93 -25.14
C PRO A 436 16.28 33.34 -25.22
N ASP A 437 16.44 34.00 -26.37
CA ASP A 437 15.89 35.33 -26.67
C ASP A 437 14.36 35.32 -26.80
N VAL A 438 13.79 34.21 -27.27
CA VAL A 438 12.34 34.01 -27.39
C VAL A 438 11.73 33.60 -26.05
N GLN A 439 12.41 32.74 -25.28
CA GLN A 439 12.01 32.39 -23.91
C GLN A 439 11.81 33.65 -23.07
N PHE A 440 12.77 34.57 -23.13
CA PHE A 440 12.73 35.83 -22.40
C PHE A 440 11.52 36.70 -22.77
N LYS A 441 11.17 36.78 -24.06
CA LYS A 441 9.99 37.51 -24.56
C LYS A 441 8.67 36.90 -24.08
N VAL A 442 8.59 35.58 -24.01
CA VAL A 442 7.39 34.87 -23.52
C VAL A 442 7.22 35.08 -22.00
N THR A 443 8.32 35.12 -21.25
CA THR A 443 8.32 35.28 -19.78
C THR A 443 8.28 36.73 -19.28
N GLN A 444 8.46 37.73 -20.15
CA GLN A 444 8.44 39.15 -19.76
C GLN A 444 7.06 39.66 -19.32
N HIS A 445 5.99 38.95 -19.67
CA HIS A 445 4.66 39.33 -19.24
C HIS A 445 4.38 38.84 -17.83
N ASP A 446 3.79 39.72 -17.02
CA ASP A 446 3.35 39.40 -15.69
C ASP A 446 2.20 38.38 -15.73
N LEU A 447 2.49 37.14 -15.36
CA LEU A 447 1.52 36.03 -15.31
C LEU A 447 0.89 35.87 -13.91
N THR A 448 1.18 36.77 -12.96
CA THR A 448 0.72 36.64 -11.56
C THR A 448 -0.81 36.71 -11.38
N ASN A 449 -1.53 37.30 -12.35
CA ASN A 449 -3.00 37.42 -12.34
C ASN A 449 -3.72 36.61 -13.42
N VAL A 450 -3.03 35.66 -14.06
CA VAL A 450 -3.63 34.86 -15.13
C VAL A 450 -4.14 33.53 -14.57
N ARG A 451 -5.44 33.27 -14.77
CA ARG A 451 -6.14 32.07 -14.28
C ARG A 451 -5.55 30.74 -14.77
N ASN A 452 -4.86 30.74 -15.91
CA ASN A 452 -4.13 29.60 -16.44
C ASN A 452 -2.85 30.08 -17.17
N PRO A 453 -1.70 30.11 -16.48
CA PRO A 453 -0.44 30.58 -17.06
C PRO A 453 0.07 29.64 -18.18
N SER A 454 -0.21 28.33 -18.10
CA SER A 454 0.14 27.37 -19.17
C SER A 454 -0.53 27.71 -20.48
N ALA A 455 -1.83 27.98 -20.48
CA ALA A 455 -2.56 28.28 -21.70
C ALA A 455 -2.03 29.55 -22.40
N VAL A 456 -1.61 30.56 -21.62
CA VAL A 456 -1.03 31.79 -22.16
C VAL A 456 0.36 31.57 -22.73
N ILE A 457 1.20 30.77 -22.06
CA ILE A 457 2.53 30.40 -22.56
C ILE A 457 2.38 29.62 -23.87
N THR A 458 1.58 28.56 -23.88
CA THR A 458 1.34 27.71 -25.06
C THR A 458 0.75 28.49 -26.24
N SER A 459 -0.20 29.41 -25.98
CA SER A 459 -0.78 30.28 -27.01
C SER A 459 0.26 31.22 -27.63
N ARG A 460 1.18 31.75 -26.83
CA ARG A 460 2.25 32.64 -27.31
C ARG A 460 3.35 31.91 -28.05
N VAL A 461 3.78 30.76 -27.53
CA VAL A 461 4.71 29.88 -28.25
C VAL A 461 4.14 29.58 -29.63
N ARG A 462 2.83 29.27 -29.73
CA ARG A 462 2.15 29.03 -31.00
C ARG A 462 2.02 30.27 -31.90
N SER A 463 1.95 31.49 -31.34
CA SER A 463 1.92 32.73 -32.14
C SER A 463 3.28 33.18 -32.67
N MET A 464 4.37 32.62 -32.13
CA MET A 464 5.75 32.94 -32.49
C MET A 464 6.39 31.88 -33.42
N GLN A 465 5.71 30.73 -33.57
CA GLN A 465 5.97 29.73 -34.62
C GLN A 465 5.16 30.09 -35.86
#